data_AF-A0AAD5LU44-F1
#
_entry.id   AF-A0AAD5LU44-F1
#
_cell.length_a   1.000
_cell.length_b   1.000
_cell.length_c   1.000
_cell.angle_alpha   90.00
_cell.angle_beta   90.00
_cell.angle_gamma   90.00
#
_symmetry.space_group_name_H-M   'P 1'
#
loop_
_entity.id
_entity.type
_entity.pdbx_description
1 polymer ?
#
loop_
_entity_poly.entity_id
_entity_poly.type
_entity_poly.pdbx_seq_one_letter_code
_entity_poly.pdbx_strand_id
1 'polypeptide(L)' 'MTEETDVKLWCGVYGEGSVFSVEIKRNADVEALQEAVFAEIRYGERYQFAASDLTLYFARKEGETT' A
#
# COMPACT_ATOMS: atom_id res chain seq x y z
N MET A 1 -5.57 -3.63 -26.49
CA MET A 1 -5.92 -2.50 -25.60
C MET A 1 -6.19 -3.13 -24.25
N THR A 2 -5.15 -3.21 -23.42
CA THR A 2 -5.26 -3.90 -22.12
C THR A 2 -6.00 -2.97 -21.19
N GLU A 3 -7.19 -3.37 -20.74
CA GLU A 3 -7.92 -2.66 -19.70
C GLU A 3 -7.03 -2.65 -18.44
N GLU A 4 -6.36 -1.53 -18.19
CA GLU A 4 -5.63 -1.27 -16.96
C GLU A 4 -6.68 -1.25 -15.85
N THR A 5 -6.87 -2.40 -15.20
CA THR A 5 -7.84 -2.56 -14.12
C THR A 5 -7.20 -2.08 -12.84
N ASP A 6 -7.78 -1.05 -12.22
CA ASP A 6 -7.45 -0.66 -10.86
C ASP A 6 -7.72 -1.82 -9.90
N VAL A 7 -6.80 -2.05 -8.98
CA VAL A 7 -6.90 -3.06 -7.93
C VAL A 7 -7.01 -2.35 -6.58
N LYS A 8 -7.93 -2.84 -5.75
CA LYS A 8 -8.07 -2.39 -4.38
C LYS A 8 -7.22 -3.25 -3.46
N LEU A 9 -6.19 -2.67 -2.88
CA LEU A 9 -5.32 -3.31 -1.90
C LEU A 9 -5.74 -2.92 -0.49
N TRP A 10 -5.77 -3.89 0.41
CA TRP A 10 -5.97 -3.65 1.84
C TRP A 10 -4.60 -3.59 2.52
N CYS A 11 -4.37 -2.49 3.22
CA CYS A 11 -3.12 -2.20 3.89
C CYS A 11 -3.37 -2.06 5.39
N GLY A 12 -2.42 -2.55 6.19
CA GLY A 12 -2.46 -2.44 7.64
C GLY A 12 -1.16 -1.87 8.17
N VAL A 13 -1.23 -0.96 9.13
CA VAL A 13 -0.05 -0.43 9.81
C VAL A 13 0.39 -1.43 10.88
N TYR A 14 1.62 -1.92 10.76
CA TYR A 14 2.19 -2.87 11.70
C TYR A 14 2.28 -2.25 13.11
N GLY A 15 1.69 -2.92 14.11
CA GLY A 15 1.70 -2.47 15.51
C GLY A 15 0.62 -1.46 15.89
N GLU A 16 -0.08 -0.84 14.94
CA GLU A 16 -1.17 0.12 15.22
C GLU A 16 -2.56 -0.52 15.11
N GLY A 17 -2.70 -1.58 14.31
CA GLY A 17 -3.96 -2.30 14.11
C GLY A 17 -4.96 -1.59 13.18
N SER A 18 -4.60 -0.42 12.65
CA SER A 18 -5.35 0.32 11.63
C SER A 18 -5.29 -0.42 10.29
N VAL A 19 -6.44 -0.65 9.67
CA VAL A 19 -6.58 -1.21 8.31
C VAL A 19 -7.30 -0.20 7.43
N PHE A 20 -6.76 0.06 6.25
CA PHE A 20 -7.31 0.97 5.25
C PHE A 20 -7.15 0.34 3.85
N SER A 21 -7.72 0.98 2.84
CA SER A 21 -7.64 0.49 1.47
C SER A 21 -7.09 1.56 0.54
N VAL A 22 -6.25 1.15 -0.41
CA VAL A 22 -5.75 2.00 -1.48
C VAL A 22 -6.15 1.40 -2.83
N GLU A 23 -6.52 2.25 -3.77
CA GLU A 23 -6.78 1.88 -5.16
C GLU A 23 -5.56 2.27 -6.00
N ILE A 24 -5.05 1.32 -6.77
CA ILE A 24 -3.86 1.52 -7.60
C ILE A 24 -3.99 0.73 -8.90
N LYS A 25 -3.35 1.22 -9.97
CA LYS A 25 -3.27 0.45 -11.21
C LYS A 25 -2.54 -0.88 -10.97
N ARG A 26 -3.04 -1.96 -11.57
CA ARG A 26 -2.46 -3.30 -11.44
C ARG A 26 -0.99 -3.41 -11.88
N ASN A 27 -0.56 -2.56 -12.80
CA ASN A 27 0.79 -2.48 -13.34
C ASN A 27 1.64 -1.36 -12.71
N ALA A 28 1.15 -0.72 -11.64
CA ALA A 28 1.91 0.34 -10.98
C ALA A 28 3.13 -0.22 -10.26
N ASP A 29 4.18 0.60 -10.23
CA ASP A 29 5.41 0.30 -9.52
C ASP A 29 5.24 0.40 -8.00
N VAL A 30 6.20 -0.19 -7.27
CA VAL A 30 6.21 -0.17 -5.80
C VAL A 30 6.28 1.26 -5.25
N GLU A 31 6.99 2.16 -5.92
CA GLU A 31 7.08 3.57 -5.53
C GLU A 31 5.70 4.25 -5.54
N ALA A 32 4.90 4.01 -6.58
CA ALA A 32 3.52 4.52 -6.65
C ALA A 32 2.63 3.94 -5.54
N LEU A 33 2.84 2.68 -5.15
CA LEU A 33 2.15 2.09 -4.01
C LEU A 33 2.57 2.72 -2.67
N GLN A 34 3.86 3.00 -2.49
CA GLN A 34 4.36 3.70 -1.31
C GLN A 34 3.76 5.10 -1.21
N GLU A 35 3.73 5.86 -2.30
CA GLU A 35 3.11 7.20 -2.34
C GLU A 35 1.61 7.16 -2.02
N ALA A 36 0.87 6.22 -2.63
CA ALA A 36 -0.57 6.07 -2.38
C ALA A 36 -0.85 5.77 -0.90
N VAL A 37 -0.09 4.85 -0.30
CA VAL A 37 -0.20 4.54 1.13
C VAL A 37 0.16 5.74 2.01
N PHE A 38 1.25 6.43 1.69
CA PHE A 38 1.74 7.57 2.46
C PHE A 38 0.74 8.74 2.44
N ALA A 39 0.10 8.98 1.30
CA ALA A 39 -0.94 9.99 1.13
C ALA A 39 -2.22 9.63 1.89
N GLU A 40 -2.68 8.38 1.81
CA GLU A 40 -3.94 7.93 2.43
C GLU A 40 -3.92 8.07 3.96
N ILE A 41 -2.81 7.68 4.60
CA ILE A 41 -2.66 7.81 6.07
C ILE A 41 -2.25 9.24 6.48
N ARG A 42 -1.94 10.11 5.51
CA ARG A 42 -1.43 11.46 5.73
C ARG A 42 -0.15 11.50 6.56
N TYR A 43 0.76 10.55 6.32
CA TYR A 43 2.04 10.49 7.04
C TYR A 43 2.91 11.72 6.79
N GLY A 44 2.81 12.34 5.62
CA GLY A 44 3.53 13.59 5.32
C GLY A 44 3.14 14.78 6.21
N GLU A 45 1.96 14.74 6.84
CA GLU A 45 1.54 15.76 7.80
C GLU A 45 2.05 15.47 9.23
N ARG A 46 2.43 14.21 9.51
CA ARG A 46 2.74 13.72 10.87
C ARG A 46 4.21 13.39 11.09
N TYR A 47 4.95 13.06 10.04
CA TYR A 47 6.31 12.56 10.11
C TYR A 47 7.21 13.20 9.04
N GLN A 48 8.51 13.32 9.36
CA GLN A 48 9.55 13.80 8.43
C GLN A 48 10.33 12.63 7.81
N PHE A 49 9.64 11.79 7.03
CA PHE A 49 10.30 10.79 6.17
C PHE A 49 9.61 10.76 4.81
N ALA A 50 10.31 10.29 3.78
CA ALA A 50 9.78 10.24 2.42
C ALA A 50 8.91 9.00 2.23
N ALA A 51 7.95 9.04 1.30
CA ALA A 51 7.12 7.87 0.99
C ALA A 51 7.95 6.62 0.65
N SER A 52 9.08 6.81 -0.04
CA SER A 52 10.04 5.76 -0.38
C SER A 52 10.71 5.08 0.82
N ASP A 53 10.71 5.70 2.00
CA ASP A 53 11.21 5.09 3.24
C ASP A 53 10.21 4.08 3.84
N LEU A 54 8.97 4.00 3.34
CA LEU A 54 7.99 3.01 3.78
C LEU A 54 8.42 1.60 3.38
N THR A 55 8.65 0.75 4.37
CA THR A 55 8.86 -0.69 4.11
C THR A 55 7.50 -1.40 4.03
N LEU A 56 7.16 -1.89 2.84
CA LEU A 56 5.92 -2.63 2.58
C LEU A 56 6.15 -4.14 2.72
N TYR A 57 5.21 -4.83 3.37
CA TYR A 57 5.21 -6.28 3.51
C TYR A 57 3.92 -6.87 2.94
N PHE A 58 4.03 -7.99 2.22
CA PHE A 58 2.86 -8.77 1.84
C PHE A 58 2.43 -9.65 3.01
N ALA A 59 1.25 -9.37 3.56
CA ALA A 59 0.61 -10.26 4.50
C ALA A 59 0.05 -11.47 3.73
N ARG A 60 0.64 -12.64 3.93
CA ARG A 60 0.10 -13.90 3.41
C ARG A 60 -0.89 -14.47 4.42
N LYS A 61 -2.08 -14.85 3.96
CA LYS A 61 -3.02 -15.61 4.79
C LYS A 61 -2.46 -17.01 5.01
N GLU A 62 -2.42 -17.46 6.27
CA GLU A 62 -1.96 -18.80 6.62
C GLU A 62 -2.80 -19.85 5.87
N GLY A 63 -2.14 -20.77 5.14
CA GLY A 63 -2.79 -21.83 4.36
C GLY A 63 -3.01 -21.55 2.87
N GLU A 64 -2.69 -20.37 2.36
CA GLU A 64 -2.78 -20.08 0.91
C GLU A 64 -1.55 -20.63 0.19
N THR A 65 -1.63 -21.83 -0.41
CA THR A 65 -0.56 -22.40 -1.25
C THR A 65 -0.51 -21.69 -2.60
N THR A 66 0.67 -21.14 -2.93
CA THR A 66 1.00 -20.44 -4.18
C THR A 66 0.77 -21.32 -5.42
#